data_AF-A0A522D4K6-F1
#
_entry.id   AF-A0A522D4K6-F1
#
_cell.length_a   1.000
_cell.length_b   1.000
_cell.length_c   1.000
_cell.angle_alpha   90.00
_cell.angle_beta   90.00
_cell.angle_gamma   90.00
#
_symmetry.space_group_name_H-M   'P 1'
#
loop_
_entity.id
_entity.type
_entity.pdbx_description
1 polymer ?
#
loop_
_entity_poly.entity_id
_entity_poly.type
_entity_poly.pdbx_seq_one_letter_code
_entity_poly.pdbx_strand_id
1 'polypeptide(L)'
;MKHAVIAVMVVALAAAFACKGETTVEMKCGQSAKDLKIAVGSSFIAKCPANCTTGSVWGIDTYTEDSAVCAAAIHAGVLKAEGGMVRVLMKPGLKEYKGAEKNGVKSNTWGSFDKSFVLEKK
;
A
#
# COMPACT_ATOMS: atom_id res chain seq x y z
N MET A 1 21.14 -61.46 -17.38
CA MET A 1 21.13 -60.21 -18.17
C MET A 1 20.44 -59.16 -17.33
N LYS A 2 21.19 -58.13 -16.95
CA LYS A 2 20.80 -57.11 -15.98
C LYS A 2 20.19 -55.96 -16.77
N HIS A 3 18.87 -55.79 -16.75
CA HIS A 3 18.26 -54.52 -17.18
C HIS A 3 17.28 -54.05 -16.12
N ALA A 4 17.79 -53.11 -15.32
CA ALA A 4 17.04 -52.28 -14.41
C ALA A 4 16.02 -51.46 -15.20
N VAL A 5 14.75 -51.51 -14.79
CA VAL A 5 13.75 -50.55 -15.22
C VAL A 5 13.92 -49.32 -14.34
N ILE A 6 14.37 -48.23 -14.96
CA ILE A 6 14.60 -46.92 -14.36
C ILE A 6 13.24 -46.35 -13.94
N ALA A 7 13.04 -46.17 -12.64
CA ALA A 7 11.91 -45.43 -12.09
C ALA A 7 12.01 -43.97 -12.58
N VAL A 8 11.11 -43.57 -13.47
CA VAL A 8 10.95 -42.16 -13.84
C VAL A 8 10.31 -41.45 -12.66
N MET A 9 11.15 -40.87 -11.80
CA MET A 9 10.75 -39.89 -10.81
C MET A 9 10.27 -38.65 -11.56
N VAL A 10 8.97 -38.56 -11.84
CA VAL A 10 8.35 -37.30 -12.23
C VAL A 10 8.34 -36.42 -10.97
N VAL A 11 9.40 -35.63 -10.80
CA VAL A 11 9.41 -34.54 -9.84
C VAL A 11 8.45 -33.50 -10.38
N ALA A 12 7.17 -33.63 -10.00
CA ALA A 12 6.22 -32.56 -10.16
C ALA A 12 6.69 -31.41 -9.26
N LEU A 13 7.45 -30.47 -9.83
CA LEU A 13 7.62 -29.13 -9.29
C LEU A 13 6.25 -28.45 -9.36
N ALA A 14 5.39 -28.75 -8.39
CA ALA A 14 4.27 -27.89 -8.07
C ALA A 14 4.89 -26.57 -7.59
N ALA A 15 5.04 -25.61 -8.50
CA ALA A 15 5.12 -24.23 -8.11
C ALA A 15 3.80 -23.94 -7.39
N ALA A 16 3.83 -23.98 -6.06
CA ALA A 16 2.74 -23.47 -5.26
C ALA A 16 2.57 -22.01 -5.68
N PHE A 17 1.55 -21.74 -6.50
CA PHE A 17 0.94 -20.43 -6.55
C PHE A 17 0.40 -20.21 -5.14
N ALA A 18 1.25 -19.68 -4.27
CA ALA A 18 0.81 -19.07 -3.04
C ALA A 18 -0.27 -18.08 -3.48
N CYS A 19 -1.53 -18.39 -3.20
CA CYS A 19 -2.58 -17.41 -3.23
C CYS A 19 -2.10 -16.33 -2.26
N LYS A 20 -1.48 -15.27 -2.79
CA LYS A 20 -1.06 -14.10 -2.02
C LYS A 20 -2.35 -13.47 -1.54
N GLY A 21 -2.84 -13.98 -0.41
CA GLY A 21 -3.94 -13.37 0.31
C GLY A 21 -3.60 -11.91 0.50
N GLU A 22 -4.52 -11.04 0.11
CA GLU A 22 -4.34 -9.62 0.23
C GLU A 22 -4.24 -9.26 1.72
N THR A 23 -3.04 -8.90 2.19
CA THR A 23 -2.81 -8.61 3.61
C THR A 23 -3.62 -7.39 4.02
N THR A 24 -4.55 -7.55 4.96
CA THR A 24 -5.32 -6.46 5.53
C THR A 24 -4.69 -6.01 6.84
N VAL A 25 -4.42 -4.71 6.97
CA VAL A 25 -3.85 -4.08 8.16
C VAL A 25 -4.87 -3.11 8.75
N GLU A 26 -5.17 -3.27 10.03
CA GLU A 26 -5.96 -2.28 10.77
C GLU A 26 -5.09 -1.06 11.09
N MET A 27 -5.50 0.11 10.59
CA MET A 27 -4.76 1.36 10.75
C MET A 27 -5.30 2.18 11.92
N LYS A 28 -4.42 2.94 12.57
CA LYS A 28 -4.82 4.06 13.43
C LYS A 28 -4.80 5.37 12.65
N CYS A 29 -5.59 6.36 13.06
CA CYS A 29 -5.45 7.70 12.48
C CYS A 29 -4.02 8.22 12.68
N GLY A 30 -3.46 8.89 11.67
CA GLY A 30 -2.08 9.36 11.68
C GLY A 30 -1.01 8.28 11.42
N GLN A 31 -1.36 6.98 11.38
CA GLN A 31 -0.39 5.92 11.12
C GLN A 31 0.09 5.97 9.67
N SER A 32 1.42 5.86 9.50
CA SER A 32 2.06 5.92 8.19
C SER A 32 2.27 4.54 7.57
N ALA A 33 2.48 4.49 6.25
CA ALA A 33 2.86 3.24 5.59
C ALA A 33 4.29 2.80 5.95
N LYS A 34 5.16 3.76 6.33
CA LYS A 34 6.56 3.53 6.72
C LYS A 34 6.70 2.54 7.87
N ASP A 35 5.79 2.62 8.85
CA ASP A 35 5.81 1.78 10.05
C ASP A 35 5.62 0.29 9.73
N LEU A 36 5.01 -0.01 8.59
CA LEU A 36 4.70 -1.37 8.15
C LEU A 36 5.84 -2.04 7.37
N LYS A 37 6.88 -1.28 6.97
CA LYS A 37 8.06 -1.77 6.24
C LYS A 37 7.73 -2.59 4.99
N ILE A 38 6.66 -2.22 4.29
CA ILE A 38 6.22 -2.90 3.07
C ILE A 38 7.16 -2.53 1.91
N ALA A 39 7.60 -3.53 1.14
CA ALA A 39 8.49 -3.32 0.01
C ALA A 39 7.78 -2.63 -1.17
N VAL A 40 8.52 -1.82 -1.91
CA VAL A 40 8.06 -1.25 -3.19
C VAL A 40 7.60 -2.36 -4.14
N GLY A 41 6.50 -2.13 -4.85
CA GLY A 41 5.86 -3.12 -5.72
C GLY A 41 4.92 -4.09 -5.00
N SER A 42 4.88 -4.06 -3.66
CA SER A 42 3.87 -4.78 -2.87
C SER A 42 2.67 -3.90 -2.55
N SER A 43 1.55 -4.52 -2.20
CA SER A 43 0.32 -3.84 -1.77
C SER A 43 -0.28 -4.48 -0.53
N PHE A 44 -1.06 -3.70 0.21
CA PHE A 44 -1.87 -4.18 1.33
C PHE A 44 -3.21 -3.44 1.37
N ILE A 45 -4.21 -4.02 2.03
CA ILE A 45 -5.46 -3.32 2.35
C ILE A 45 -5.28 -2.60 3.68
N ALA A 46 -5.45 -1.29 3.67
CA ALA A 46 -5.61 -0.50 4.89
C ALA A 46 -7.09 -0.49 5.27
N LYS A 47 -7.40 -0.92 6.51
CA LYS A 47 -8.72 -0.71 7.12
C LYS A 47 -8.65 0.51 8.02
N CYS A 48 -9.27 1.59 7.57
CA CYS A 48 -9.25 2.90 8.21
C CYS A 48 -10.49 3.11 9.08
N PRO A 49 -10.34 3.59 10.33
CA PRO A 49 -11.45 4.03 11.13
C PRO A 49 -12.08 5.31 10.56
N ALA A 50 -13.30 5.60 10.99
CA ALA A 50 -13.98 6.85 10.65
C ALA A 50 -13.23 8.08 11.21
N ASN A 51 -13.41 9.20 10.53
CA ASN A 51 -12.94 10.54 10.89
C ASN A 51 -11.42 10.70 11.03
N CYS A 52 -10.64 9.92 10.29
CA CYS A 52 -9.17 10.08 10.25
C CYS A 52 -8.72 11.19 9.29
N THR A 53 -9.04 12.45 9.62
CA THR A 53 -8.52 13.64 8.91
C THR A 53 -7.23 14.18 9.54
N THR A 54 -6.73 13.53 10.59
CA THR A 54 -5.53 13.93 11.32
C THR A 54 -4.27 13.22 10.81
N GLY A 55 -3.12 13.85 11.06
CA GLY A 55 -1.81 13.38 10.61
C GLY A 55 -1.31 14.17 9.41
N SER A 56 -0.02 14.03 9.13
CA SER A 56 0.62 14.73 8.03
C SER A 56 0.41 13.98 6.72
N VAL A 57 0.10 14.71 5.65
CA VAL A 57 -0.04 14.20 4.29
C VAL A 57 0.85 15.03 3.38
N TRP A 58 1.58 14.36 2.48
CA TRP A 58 2.43 15.02 1.49
C TRP A 58 2.20 14.42 0.11
N GLY A 59 1.94 15.28 -0.88
CA GLY A 59 1.66 14.87 -2.25
C GLY A 59 0.18 14.81 -2.66
N ILE A 60 -0.05 14.57 -3.95
CA ILE A 60 -1.36 14.40 -4.57
C ILE A 60 -1.26 13.17 -5.47
N ASP A 61 -2.21 12.25 -5.34
CA ASP A 61 -2.33 10.97 -6.05
C ASP A 61 -1.19 9.97 -5.77
N THR A 62 0.04 10.45 -5.64
CA THR A 62 1.22 9.77 -5.08
C THR A 62 1.65 10.49 -3.81
N TYR A 63 1.72 9.74 -2.71
CA TYR A 63 2.01 10.27 -1.37
C TYR A 63 3.34 9.73 -0.86
N THR A 64 4.09 10.50 -0.09
CA THR A 64 5.31 10.00 0.57
C THR A 64 4.98 8.84 1.52
N GLU A 65 5.89 7.86 1.68
CA GLU A 65 5.65 6.68 2.53
C GLU A 65 5.35 7.03 4.01
N ASP A 66 5.82 8.18 4.50
CA ASP A 66 5.55 8.67 5.84
C ASP A 66 4.20 9.41 5.99
N SER A 67 3.43 9.60 4.91
CA SER A 67 2.09 10.18 4.97
C SER A 67 1.13 9.30 5.77
N ALA A 68 0.23 9.92 6.54
CA ALA A 68 -0.86 9.24 7.25
C ALA A 68 -1.82 8.60 6.24
N VAL A 69 -1.88 7.27 6.20
CA VAL A 69 -2.54 6.50 5.13
C VAL A 69 -4.02 6.83 5.02
N CYS A 70 -4.73 6.86 6.16
CA CYS A 70 -6.18 7.11 6.15
C CYS A 70 -6.54 8.55 5.79
N ALA A 71 -5.73 9.53 6.22
CA ALA A 71 -5.93 10.92 5.83
C ALA A 71 -5.62 11.12 4.35
N ALA A 72 -4.57 10.47 3.82
CA ALA A 72 -4.26 10.46 2.40
C ALA A 72 -5.39 9.82 1.56
N ALA A 73 -6.02 8.76 2.06
CA ALA A 73 -7.15 8.10 1.42
C ALA A 73 -8.39 8.99 1.30
N ILE A 74 -8.67 9.79 2.34
CA ILE A 74 -9.73 10.81 2.32
C ILE A 74 -9.34 11.95 1.39
N HIS A 75 -8.10 12.47 1.50
CA HIS A 75 -7.58 13.51 0.62
C HIS A 75 -7.70 13.13 -0.87
N ALA A 76 -7.37 11.88 -1.21
CA ALA A 76 -7.51 11.33 -2.56
C ALA A 76 -8.97 11.18 -3.02
N GLY A 77 -9.95 11.26 -2.12
CA GLY A 77 -11.36 11.00 -2.39
C GLY A 77 -11.67 9.51 -2.63
N VAL A 78 -10.73 8.63 -2.27
CA VAL A 78 -10.90 7.17 -2.37
C VAL A 78 -11.79 6.69 -1.23
N LEU A 79 -11.56 7.24 -0.03
CA LEU A 79 -12.44 7.10 1.13
C LEU A 79 -13.15 8.42 1.41
N LYS A 80 -14.30 8.31 2.08
CA LYS A 80 -14.98 9.44 2.72
C LYS A 80 -14.66 9.45 4.22
N ALA A 81 -15.17 10.44 4.95
CA ALA A 81 -14.95 10.59 6.38
C ALA A 81 -15.42 9.37 7.19
N GLU A 82 -16.34 8.54 6.69
CA GLU A 82 -16.81 7.33 7.37
C GLU A 82 -15.74 6.22 7.45
N GLY A 83 -14.60 6.39 6.78
CA GLY A 83 -13.52 5.40 6.74
C GLY A 83 -13.82 4.24 5.79
N GLY A 84 -13.21 3.08 6.04
CA GLY A 84 -13.40 1.89 5.22
C GLY A 84 -12.11 1.21 4.80
N MET A 85 -12.18 0.39 3.75
CA MET A 85 -11.02 -0.32 3.22
C MET A 85 -10.51 0.36 1.95
N VAL A 86 -9.20 0.54 1.88
CA VAL A 86 -8.52 1.10 0.71
C VAL A 86 -7.29 0.26 0.40
N ARG A 87 -7.01 0.05 -0.88
CA ARG A 87 -5.79 -0.62 -1.32
C ARG A 87 -4.66 0.38 -1.40
N VAL A 88 -3.54 0.05 -0.74
CA VAL A 88 -2.32 0.85 -0.73
C VAL A 88 -1.27 0.11 -1.55
N LEU A 89 -0.76 0.74 -2.61
CA LEU A 89 0.29 0.19 -3.46
C LEU A 89 1.60 0.97 -3.23
N MET A 90 2.64 0.28 -2.76
CA MET A 90 3.94 0.88 -2.53
C MET A 90 4.68 1.11 -3.84
N LYS A 91 5.22 2.33 -4.02
CA LYS A 91 5.91 2.80 -5.23
C LYS A 91 7.30 3.33 -4.89
N PRO A 92 8.22 3.38 -5.88
CA PRO A 92 9.43 4.17 -5.73
C PRO A 92 9.10 5.63 -5.43
N GLY A 93 9.99 6.29 -4.71
CA GLY A 93 9.87 7.71 -4.40
C GLY A 93 9.99 8.64 -5.62
N LEU A 94 9.46 9.85 -5.47
CA LEU A 94 9.61 10.95 -6.44
C LEU A 94 10.62 11.99 -5.95
N LYS A 95 11.12 12.80 -6.88
CA LYS A 95 11.98 13.96 -6.59
C LYS A 95 11.22 15.16 -6.02
N GLU A 96 9.92 15.22 -6.26
CA GLU A 96 9.03 16.30 -5.80
C GLU A 96 7.60 15.77 -5.69
N TYR A 97 6.86 16.29 -4.70
CA TYR A 97 5.45 16.01 -4.46
C TYR A 97 4.72 17.34 -4.32
N LYS A 98 3.70 17.57 -5.15
CA LYS A 98 2.86 18.77 -5.05
C LYS A 98 1.84 18.58 -3.94
N GLY A 99 1.68 19.57 -3.07
CA GLY A 99 0.60 19.62 -2.08
C GLY A 99 -0.63 20.35 -2.61
N ALA A 100 -1.80 19.99 -2.08
CA ALA A 100 -3.05 20.69 -2.28
C ALA A 100 -4.00 20.38 -1.11
N GLU A 101 -5.08 21.15 -1.01
CA GLU A 101 -6.21 20.79 -0.17
C GLU A 101 -7.30 20.15 -1.03
N LYS A 102 -7.73 18.94 -0.66
CA LYS A 102 -8.78 18.19 -1.34
C LYS A 102 -9.61 17.44 -0.30
N ASN A 103 -10.92 17.34 -0.55
CA ASN A 103 -11.85 16.58 0.29
C ASN A 103 -11.76 16.92 1.79
N GLY A 104 -11.50 18.20 2.13
CA GLY A 104 -11.39 18.68 3.51
C GLY A 104 -10.12 18.25 4.24
N VAL A 105 -9.13 17.71 3.55
CA VAL A 105 -7.81 17.36 4.09
C VAL A 105 -6.75 18.18 3.37
N LYS A 106 -5.80 18.73 4.12
CA LYS A 106 -4.65 19.44 3.56
C LYS A 106 -3.49 18.48 3.36
N SER A 107 -2.92 18.47 2.15
CA SER A 107 -1.65 17.83 1.82
C SER A 107 -0.58 18.90 1.54
N ASN A 108 0.64 18.68 2.03
CA ASN A 108 1.75 19.61 1.88
C ASN A 108 2.64 19.23 0.68
N THR A 109 3.28 20.25 0.10
CA THR A 109 4.34 20.04 -0.88
C THR A 109 5.56 19.44 -0.19
N TRP A 110 6.26 18.54 -0.88
CA TRP A 110 7.51 17.95 -0.40
C TRP A 110 8.53 17.81 -1.52
N GLY A 111 9.81 17.75 -1.14
CA GLY A 111 10.92 17.48 -2.06
C GLY A 111 11.12 15.98 -2.30
N SER A 112 12.37 15.57 -2.47
CA SER A 112 12.69 14.16 -2.73
C SER A 112 12.37 13.29 -1.52
N PHE A 113 11.87 12.07 -1.77
CA PHE A 113 11.65 11.04 -0.76
C PHE A 113 11.91 9.66 -1.36
N ASP A 114 12.30 8.66 -0.57
CA ASP A 114 12.79 7.37 -1.08
C ASP A 114 11.69 6.45 -1.59
N LYS A 115 10.50 6.53 -0.99
CA LYS A 115 9.35 5.67 -1.28
C LYS A 115 8.05 6.46 -1.26
N SER A 116 7.10 5.98 -2.03
CA SER A 116 5.75 6.53 -2.07
C SER A 116 4.71 5.44 -1.95
N PHE A 117 3.46 5.85 -1.86
CA PHE A 117 2.33 4.98 -2.15
C PHE A 117 1.28 5.69 -3.00
N VAL A 118 0.47 4.89 -3.69
CA VAL A 118 -0.76 5.32 -4.36
C VAL A 118 -1.94 4.56 -3.77
N LEU A 119 -3.14 5.12 -3.90
CA LEU A 119 -4.36 4.63 -3.28
C LEU A 119 -5.36 4.23 -4.35
N GLU A 120 -5.92 3.03 -4.22
CA GLU A 120 -6.93 2.48 -5.12
C GLU A 120 -8.17 2.05 -4.33
N LYS A 121 -9.36 2.17 -4.94
CA LYS A 121 -10.58 1.60 -4.35
C LYS A 121 -10.43 0.07 -4.29
N LYS A 122 -10.82 -0.50 -3.15
CA LYS A 122 -10.98 -1.95 -3.00
C LYS A 122 -12.23 -2.43 -3.72
#